data_AF-A0A1V5MK75-F1
#
_entry.id   AF-A0A1V5MK75-F1
#
_cell.length_a   1.000
_cell.length_b   1.000
_cell.length_c   1.000
_cell.angle_alpha   90.00
_cell.angle_beta   90.00
_cell.angle_gamma   90.00
#
_symmetry.space_group_name_H-M   'P 1'
#
loop_
_entity.id
_entity.type
_entity.pdbx_description
1 polymer ?
#
loop_
_entity_poly.entity_id
_entity_poly.type
_entity_poly.pdbx_seq_one_letter_code
_entity_poly.pdbx_strand_id
1 'polypeptide(L)'
;MNPEVRLPLLLLLFGHVVADYLCQPRSLTFLKRRRPVFLLLHGLVVLAWLWPLAILYPGRAVLLLLTAVAASHLAIDAVKIGLERRCCFQRREKRLANVIDQGLHFLALAAAWWLGFRGRLWPAALPRTPVLLNSLLVLVIILIGVKAGFGFLETGREDDHNLTTGHD
;
A
#
# COMPACT_ATOMS: atom_id res chain seq x y z
N MET A 1 11.49 -18.32 11.29
CA MET A 1 10.81 -18.55 9.98
C MET A 1 11.84 -18.79 8.88
N ASN A 2 11.65 -19.80 8.04
CA ASN A 2 12.52 -20.06 6.88
C ASN A 2 12.51 -18.86 5.90
N PRO A 3 13.65 -18.51 5.27
CA PRO A 3 13.74 -17.37 4.36
C PRO A 3 12.78 -17.48 3.17
N GLU A 4 12.52 -18.70 2.69
CA GLU A 4 11.57 -19.00 1.61
C GLU A 4 10.15 -18.57 1.92
N VAL A 5 9.80 -18.62 3.20
CA VAL A 5 8.47 -18.24 3.67
C VAL A 5 8.32 -16.72 3.73
N ARG A 6 9.43 -15.97 3.83
CA ARG A 6 9.42 -14.49 4.00
C ARG A 6 9.44 -13.74 2.68
N LEU A 7 10.13 -14.25 1.66
CA LEU A 7 10.31 -13.54 0.38
C LEU A 7 8.98 -13.14 -0.28
N PRO A 8 7.99 -14.03 -0.45
CA PRO A 8 6.75 -13.65 -1.12
C PRO A 8 5.98 -12.57 -0.35
N LEU A 9 5.98 -12.63 0.98
CA LEU A 9 5.34 -11.61 1.82
C LEU A 9 6.03 -10.25 1.65
N LEU A 10 7.36 -10.23 1.64
CA LEU A 10 8.12 -9.00 1.42
C LEU A 10 7.90 -8.43 0.02
N LEU A 11 7.78 -9.27 -1.01
CA LEU A 11 7.47 -8.81 -2.37
C LEU A 11 6.03 -8.28 -2.48
N LEU A 12 5.06 -8.92 -1.84
CA LEU A 12 3.68 -8.43 -1.73
C LEU A 12 3.64 -7.06 -1.03
N LEU A 13 4.32 -6.94 0.11
CA LEU A 13 4.43 -5.70 0.86
C LEU A 13 5.13 -4.61 0.06
N PHE A 14 6.23 -4.96 -0.61
CA PHE A 14 6.98 -4.03 -1.45
C PHE A 14 6.12 -3.51 -2.60
N GLY A 15 5.43 -4.38 -3.35
CA GLY A 15 4.56 -3.98 -4.45
C GLY A 15 3.43 -3.04 -3.99
N HIS A 16 2.81 -3.35 -2.85
CA HIS A 16 1.80 -2.48 -2.24
C HIS A 16 2.38 -1.12 -1.82
N VAL A 17 3.51 -1.10 -1.12
CA VAL A 17 4.14 0.15 -0.68
C VAL A 17 4.56 1.00 -1.87
N VAL A 18 5.12 0.40 -2.93
CA VAL A 18 5.45 1.16 -4.14
C VAL A 18 4.20 1.77 -4.78
N ALA A 19 3.12 0.99 -4.91
CA ALA A 19 1.88 1.48 -5.50
C ALA A 19 1.27 2.65 -4.72
N ASP A 20 1.21 2.56 -3.39
CA ASP A 20 0.55 3.57 -2.52
C ASP A 20 1.48 4.75 -2.17
N TYR A 21 2.78 4.52 -2.05
CA TYR A 21 3.71 5.55 -1.55
C TYR A 21 4.41 6.29 -2.68
N LEU A 22 4.87 5.59 -3.71
CA LEU A 22 5.58 6.18 -4.86
C LEU A 22 4.60 6.59 -5.96
N CYS A 23 3.69 5.70 -6.35
CA CYS A 23 2.83 5.93 -7.51
C CYS A 23 1.53 6.69 -7.19
N GLN A 24 1.24 6.98 -5.92
CA GLN A 24 0.09 7.77 -5.51
C GLN A 24 0.54 9.10 -4.85
N PRO A 25 0.79 10.15 -5.67
CA PRO A 25 1.03 11.49 -5.16
C PRO A 25 -0.24 12.07 -4.51
N ARG A 26 -0.10 13.10 -3.67
CA ARG A 26 -1.22 13.75 -2.97
C ARG A 26 -2.31 14.25 -3.92
N SER A 27 -1.92 14.77 -5.09
CA SER A 27 -2.83 15.21 -6.15
C SER A 27 -3.74 14.07 -6.61
N LEU A 28 -3.19 12.85 -6.77
CA LEU A 28 -3.97 11.68 -7.15
C LEU A 28 -4.91 11.23 -6.03
N THR A 29 -4.50 11.33 -4.76
CA THR A 29 -5.37 11.05 -3.60
C THR A 29 -6.57 11.99 -3.56
N PHE A 30 -6.37 13.28 -3.82
CA PHE A 30 -7.47 14.24 -3.91
C PHE A 30 -8.40 13.94 -5.09
N LEU A 31 -7.82 13.58 -6.25
CA LEU A 31 -8.58 13.28 -7.46
C LEU A 31 -9.38 11.98 -7.32
N LYS A 32 -8.82 10.96 -6.68
CA LYS A 32 -9.47 9.68 -6.32
C LYS A 32 -10.73 9.91 -5.48
N ARG A 33 -10.69 10.88 -4.57
CA ARG A 33 -11.83 11.29 -3.73
C ARG A 33 -12.90 12.05 -4.50
N ARG A 34 -12.66 12.56 -5.70
CA ARG A 34 -13.66 13.32 -6.49
C ARG A 34 -14.14 12.57 -7.72
N ARG A 35 -13.30 11.73 -8.32
CA ARG A 35 -13.55 11.08 -9.60
C ARG A 35 -13.25 9.57 -9.50
N PRO A 36 -14.28 8.70 -9.62
CA PRO A 36 -14.10 7.25 -9.41
C PRO A 36 -13.16 6.60 -10.43
N VAL A 37 -12.97 7.21 -11.60
CA VAL A 37 -11.98 6.73 -12.61
C VAL A 37 -10.56 6.68 -12.03
N PHE A 38 -10.18 7.63 -11.17
CA PHE A 38 -8.84 7.63 -10.56
C PHE A 38 -8.69 6.56 -9.47
N LEU A 39 -9.81 6.09 -8.91
CA LEU A 39 -9.81 4.94 -8.00
C LEU A 39 -9.55 3.65 -8.79
N LEU A 40 -10.22 3.46 -9.92
CA LEU A 40 -9.96 2.33 -10.82
C LEU A 40 -8.51 2.33 -11.34
N LEU A 41 -8.02 3.51 -11.77
CA LEU A 41 -6.63 3.66 -12.22
C LEU A 41 -5.63 3.25 -11.12
N HIS A 42 -5.89 3.64 -9.87
CA HIS A 42 -5.04 3.24 -8.75
C HIS A 42 -5.06 1.72 -8.54
N GLY A 43 -6.22 1.07 -8.63
CA GLY A 43 -6.32 -0.39 -8.59
C GLY A 43 -5.50 -1.07 -9.72
N LEU A 44 -5.48 -0.50 -10.93
CA LEU A 44 -4.63 -0.98 -12.02
C LEU A 44 -3.14 -0.81 -11.72
N VAL A 45 -2.74 0.30 -11.09
CA VAL A 45 -1.36 0.52 -10.65
C VAL A 45 -0.94 -0.53 -9.60
N VAL A 46 -1.80 -0.82 -8.63
CA VAL A 46 -1.56 -1.87 -7.63
C VAL A 46 -1.40 -3.22 -8.32
N LEU A 47 -2.30 -3.58 -9.23
CA LEU A 47 -2.21 -4.83 -9.99
C LEU A 47 -0.91 -4.90 -10.81
N ALA A 48 -0.51 -3.81 -11.46
CA ALA A 48 0.72 -3.75 -12.24
C ALA A 48 1.98 -3.99 -11.39
N TRP A 49 2.02 -3.45 -10.17
CA TRP A 49 3.14 -3.67 -9.23
C TRP A 49 3.14 -5.05 -8.58
N LEU A 50 1.99 -5.70 -8.52
CA LEU A 50 1.88 -7.09 -8.05
C LEU A 50 2.16 -8.12 -9.16
N TRP A 51 1.95 -7.76 -10.43
CA TRP A 51 2.11 -8.67 -11.57
C TRP A 51 3.47 -9.38 -11.68
N PRO A 52 4.62 -8.76 -11.33
CA PRO A 52 5.91 -9.45 -11.33
C PRO A 52 5.92 -10.72 -10.44
N LEU A 53 5.09 -10.80 -9.40
CA LEU A 53 4.98 -12.01 -8.58
C LEU A 53 4.39 -13.18 -9.36
N ALA A 54 3.52 -12.94 -10.36
CA ALA A 54 2.99 -14.00 -11.22
C ALA A 54 4.07 -14.59 -12.15
N ILE A 55 5.09 -13.79 -12.50
CA ILE A 55 6.25 -14.24 -13.28
C ILE A 55 7.17 -15.09 -12.40
N LEU A 56 7.41 -14.64 -11.16
CA LEU A 56 8.27 -15.36 -10.20
C LEU A 56 7.62 -16.64 -9.66
N TYR A 57 6.29 -16.64 -9.51
CA TYR A 57 5.50 -17.76 -9.01
C TYR A 57 4.38 -18.08 -10.00
N PRO A 58 4.69 -18.74 -11.13
CA PRO A 58 3.69 -19.03 -12.14
C PRO A 58 2.56 -19.93 -11.59
N GLY A 59 1.36 -19.73 -12.12
CA GLY A 59 0.19 -20.54 -11.83
C GLY A 59 -1.11 -19.73 -11.83
N ARG A 60 -2.19 -20.34 -12.35
CA ARG A 60 -3.52 -19.72 -12.42
C ARG A 60 -4.03 -19.26 -11.05
N ALA A 61 -3.77 -20.05 -10.01
CA ALA A 61 -4.14 -19.69 -8.64
C ALA A 61 -3.45 -18.40 -8.16
N VAL A 62 -2.17 -18.19 -8.51
CA VAL A 62 -1.43 -16.96 -8.14
C VAL A 62 -2.03 -15.75 -8.85
N LEU A 63 -2.33 -15.87 -10.15
CA LEU A 63 -2.98 -14.80 -10.90
C LEU A 63 -4.31 -14.40 -10.25
N LEU A 64 -5.17 -15.38 -9.95
CA LEU A 64 -6.45 -15.13 -9.27
C LEU A 64 -6.26 -14.47 -7.90
N LEU A 65 -5.27 -14.92 -7.12
CA LEU A 65 -4.94 -14.34 -5.82
C LEU A 65 -4.46 -12.89 -5.94
N LEU A 66 -3.57 -12.57 -6.88
CA LEU A 66 -3.08 -11.21 -7.09
C LEU A 66 -4.19 -10.28 -7.58
N THR A 67 -5.07 -10.77 -8.48
CA THR A 67 -6.27 -10.04 -8.89
C THR A 67 -7.21 -9.81 -7.71
N ALA A 68 -7.42 -10.80 -6.85
CA ALA A 68 -8.24 -10.66 -5.65
C ALA A 68 -7.63 -9.66 -4.64
N VAL A 69 -6.30 -9.61 -4.50
CA VAL A 69 -5.62 -8.60 -3.68
C VAL A 69 -5.85 -7.20 -4.25
N ALA A 70 -5.66 -7.00 -5.55
CA ALA A 70 -5.88 -5.70 -6.17
C ALA A 70 -7.36 -5.26 -6.07
N ALA A 71 -8.30 -6.19 -6.23
CA ALA A 71 -9.73 -5.93 -6.04
C ALA A 71 -10.06 -5.60 -4.58
N SER A 72 -9.47 -6.31 -3.61
CA SER A 72 -9.63 -6.04 -2.18
C SER A 72 -9.08 -4.66 -1.83
N HIS A 73 -7.91 -4.30 -2.35
CA HIS A 73 -7.31 -2.99 -2.18
C HIS A 73 -8.25 -1.88 -2.67
N LEU A 74 -8.75 -2.03 -3.90
CA LEU A 74 -9.72 -1.11 -4.49
C LEU A 74 -11.00 -0.98 -3.66
N ALA A 75 -11.50 -2.10 -3.12
CA ALA A 75 -12.70 -2.12 -2.28
C ALA A 75 -12.49 -1.42 -0.94
N ILE A 76 -11.35 -1.65 -0.28
CA ILE A 76 -10.98 -0.97 0.97
C ILE A 76 -10.92 0.54 0.76
N ASP A 77 -10.25 0.98 -0.31
CA ASP A 77 -10.19 2.39 -0.70
C ASP A 77 -11.58 2.99 -0.97
N ALA A 78 -12.44 2.27 -1.69
CA ALA A 78 -13.79 2.70 -2.00
C ALA A 78 -14.62 2.91 -0.71
N VAL A 79 -14.55 1.95 0.22
CA VAL A 79 -15.26 2.00 1.51
C VAL A 79 -14.77 3.19 2.33
N LYS A 80 -13.45 3.39 2.44
CA LYS A 80 -12.86 4.52 3.15
C LYS A 80 -13.34 5.86 2.59
N ILE A 81 -13.26 6.05 1.27
CA ILE A 81 -13.71 7.28 0.60
C ILE A 81 -15.21 7.49 0.83
N GLY A 82 -16.01 6.42 0.76
CA GLY A 82 -17.43 6.47 1.03
C GLY A 82 -17.76 6.91 2.46
N LEU A 83 -17.06 6.35 3.44
CA LEU A 83 -17.20 6.70 4.86
C LEU A 83 -16.79 8.15 5.13
N GLU A 84 -15.65 8.58 4.59
CA GLU A 84 -15.18 9.96 4.75
C GLU A 84 -16.15 10.99 4.18
N ARG A 85 -16.82 10.67 3.06
CA ARG A 85 -17.84 11.53 2.45
C ARG A 85 -19.15 11.58 3.26
N ARG A 86 -19.53 10.47 3.92
CA ARG A 86 -20.80 10.35 4.65
C ARG A 86 -20.71 10.88 6.08
N CYS A 87 -19.58 10.68 6.74
CA CYS A 87 -19.44 10.89 8.18
C CYS A 87 -18.68 12.17 8.55
N CYS A 88 -18.25 12.99 7.57
CA CYS A 88 -17.58 14.28 7.80
C CYS A 88 -16.44 14.22 8.85
N PHE A 89 -15.54 13.24 8.70
CA PHE A 89 -14.51 12.96 9.71
C PHE A 89 -13.67 14.19 10.12
N GLN A 90 -13.48 14.34 11.43
CA GLN A 90 -12.51 15.27 12.03
C GLN A 90 -11.07 14.76 11.86
N ARG A 91 -10.07 15.61 12.18
CA ARG A 91 -8.63 15.30 11.99
C ARG A 91 -8.21 13.99 12.68
N ARG A 92 -8.71 13.72 13.89
CA ARG A 92 -8.42 12.49 14.65
C ARG A 92 -9.05 11.25 13.99
N GLU A 93 -10.30 11.36 13.54
CA GLU A 93 -11.01 10.27 12.87
C GLU A 93 -10.38 9.94 11.52
N LYS A 94 -9.91 10.95 10.76
CA LYS A 94 -9.14 10.75 9.52
C LYS A 94 -7.84 9.98 9.78
N ARG A 95 -7.13 10.28 10.87
CA ARG A 95 -5.92 9.53 11.26
C ARG A 95 -6.25 8.08 11.61
N LEU A 96 -7.31 7.86 12.40
CA LEU A 96 -7.75 6.52 12.75
C LEU A 96 -8.20 5.72 11.52
N ALA A 97 -8.98 6.33 10.63
CA ALA A 97 -9.40 5.72 9.37
C ALA A 97 -8.21 5.35 8.49
N ASN A 98 -7.15 6.17 8.46
CA ASN A 98 -5.90 5.81 7.76
C ASN A 98 -5.19 4.61 8.39
N VAL A 99 -5.16 4.49 9.72
CA VAL A 99 -4.56 3.33 10.40
C VAL A 99 -5.36 2.06 10.11
N ILE A 100 -6.69 2.14 10.17
CA ILE A 100 -7.58 1.00 9.88
C ILE A 100 -7.42 0.58 8.41
N ASP A 101 -7.41 1.53 7.48
CA ASP A 101 -7.19 1.31 6.05
C ASP A 101 -5.88 0.56 5.77
N GLN A 102 -4.75 1.04 6.32
CA GLN A 102 -3.46 0.34 6.20
C GLN A 102 -3.47 -1.04 6.85
N GLY A 103 -4.15 -1.20 7.99
CA GLY A 103 -4.35 -2.50 8.63
C GLY A 103 -5.11 -3.49 7.75
N LEU A 104 -6.19 -3.05 7.10
CA LEU A 104 -6.98 -3.88 6.18
C LEU A 104 -6.19 -4.29 4.95
N HIS A 105 -5.41 -3.38 4.35
CA HIS A 105 -4.53 -3.72 3.24
C HIS A 105 -3.48 -4.76 3.66
N PHE A 106 -2.85 -4.56 4.81
CA PHE A 106 -1.89 -5.54 5.35
C PHE A 106 -2.53 -6.91 5.59
N LEU A 107 -3.74 -6.96 6.15
CA LEU A 107 -4.48 -8.22 6.33
C LEU A 107 -4.78 -8.91 5.00
N ALA A 108 -5.16 -8.16 3.96
CA ALA A 108 -5.38 -8.71 2.63
C ALA A 108 -4.10 -9.32 2.05
N LEU A 109 -2.95 -8.65 2.20
CA LEU A 109 -1.64 -9.19 1.78
C LEU A 109 -1.25 -10.44 2.59
N ALA A 110 -1.46 -10.42 3.91
CA ALA A 110 -1.16 -11.55 4.77
C ALA A 110 -2.04 -12.77 4.44
N ALA A 111 -3.33 -12.55 4.15
CA ALA A 111 -4.24 -13.60 3.71
C ALA A 111 -3.79 -14.20 2.36
N ALA A 112 -3.45 -13.36 1.38
CA ALA A 112 -2.96 -13.82 0.08
C ALA A 112 -1.66 -14.61 0.20
N TRP A 113 -0.74 -14.14 1.04
CA TRP A 113 0.48 -14.87 1.37
C TRP A 113 0.18 -16.24 1.96
N TRP A 114 -0.71 -16.30 2.96
CA TRP A 114 -1.07 -17.55 3.64
C TRP A 114 -1.72 -18.56 2.70
N LEU A 115 -2.63 -18.11 1.85
CA LEU A 115 -3.41 -18.97 0.95
C LEU A 115 -2.64 -19.42 -0.30
N GLY A 116 -1.74 -18.58 -0.81
CA GLY A 116 -1.16 -18.75 -2.15
C GLY A 116 0.35 -18.99 -2.21
N PHE A 117 1.08 -18.48 -1.22
CA PHE A 117 2.54 -18.38 -1.27
C PHE A 117 3.23 -19.13 -0.14
N ARG A 118 2.53 -19.41 0.97
CA ARG A 118 3.06 -20.17 2.09
C ARG A 118 3.38 -21.60 1.63
N GLY A 119 4.68 -21.91 1.56
CA GLY A 119 5.17 -23.22 1.10
C GLY A 119 5.62 -23.26 -0.35
N ARG A 120 5.55 -22.14 -1.09
CA ARG A 120 6.22 -22.05 -2.39
C ARG A 120 7.74 -21.97 -2.20
N LEU A 121 8.45 -22.66 -3.08
CA LEU A 121 9.90 -22.64 -3.13
C LEU A 121 10.41 -21.27 -3.57
N TRP A 122 11.64 -20.97 -3.16
CA TRP A 122 12.35 -19.79 -3.65
C TRP A 122 12.41 -19.75 -5.19
N PRO A 123 12.09 -18.63 -5.84
CA PRO A 123 12.10 -18.52 -7.29
C PRO A 123 13.54 -18.54 -7.82
N ALA A 124 13.80 -19.38 -8.82
CA ALA A 124 15.15 -19.59 -9.36
C ALA A 124 15.79 -18.31 -9.93
N ALA A 125 14.98 -17.33 -10.33
CA ALA A 125 15.42 -16.06 -10.89
C ALA A 125 16.01 -15.10 -9.85
N LEU A 126 15.85 -15.35 -8.54
CA LEU A 126 16.33 -14.46 -7.48
C LEU A 126 17.47 -15.08 -6.67
N PRO A 127 18.51 -14.29 -6.30
CA PRO A 127 19.61 -14.80 -5.50
C PRO A 127 19.12 -15.18 -4.10
N ARG A 128 19.46 -16.39 -3.65
CA ARG A 128 19.03 -16.93 -2.35
C ARG A 128 19.91 -16.41 -1.21
N THR A 129 19.89 -15.09 -1.00
CA THR A 129 20.77 -14.42 -0.03
C THR A 129 19.98 -13.65 1.04
N PRO A 130 20.47 -13.59 2.28
CA PRO A 130 19.87 -12.76 3.32
C PRO A 130 19.98 -11.27 2.97
N VAL A 131 20.98 -10.88 2.18
CA VAL A 131 21.17 -9.51 1.69
C VAL A 131 19.94 -9.04 0.91
N LEU A 132 19.39 -9.85 -0.01
CA LEU A 132 18.19 -9.46 -0.77
C LEU A 132 17.00 -9.17 0.16
N LEU A 133 16.74 -10.05 1.13
CA LEU A 133 15.62 -9.90 2.07
C LEU A 133 15.79 -8.65 2.94
N ASN A 134 17.00 -8.43 3.46
CA ASN A 134 17.31 -7.28 4.28
C ASN A 134 17.22 -5.98 3.48
N SER A 135 17.72 -5.96 2.25
CA SER A 135 17.63 -4.81 1.35
C SER A 135 16.17 -4.46 1.02
N LEU A 136 15.33 -5.45 0.72
CA LEU A 136 13.89 -5.23 0.50
C LEU A 136 13.20 -4.66 1.74
N LEU A 137 13.50 -5.22 2.91
CA LEU A 137 12.94 -4.75 4.18
C LEU A 137 13.35 -3.31 4.48
N VAL A 138 14.64 -3.00 4.37
CA VAL A 138 15.18 -1.64 4.57
C VAL A 138 14.54 -0.67 3.58
N LEU A 139 14.39 -1.06 2.31
CA LEU A 139 13.75 -0.23 1.30
C LEU A 139 12.29 0.06 1.67
N VAL A 140 11.51 -0.95 2.06
CA VAL A 140 10.13 -0.75 2.54
C VAL A 140 10.07 0.24 3.71
N ILE A 141 10.96 0.09 4.70
CA ILE A 141 11.04 0.98 5.87
C ILE A 141 11.35 2.41 5.43
N ILE A 142 12.33 2.61 4.53
CA ILE A 142 12.70 3.92 4.00
C ILE A 142 11.49 4.55 3.29
N LEU A 143 10.80 3.82 2.42
CA LEU A 143 9.65 4.36 1.67
C LEU A 143 8.50 4.80 2.59
N ILE A 144 8.20 4.01 3.62
CA ILE A 144 7.21 4.37 4.64
C ILE A 144 7.68 5.60 5.42
N GLY A 145 8.94 5.62 5.86
CA GLY A 145 9.53 6.71 6.65
C GLY A 145 9.58 8.04 5.89
N VAL A 146 9.98 8.03 4.62
CA VAL A 146 10.02 9.22 3.75
C VAL A 146 8.62 9.83 3.62
N LYS A 147 7.60 9.01 3.34
CA LYS A 147 6.21 9.49 3.21
C LYS A 147 5.66 10.01 4.53
N ALA A 148 5.93 9.33 5.64
CA ALA A 148 5.56 9.80 6.97
C ALA A 148 6.23 11.15 7.28
N GLY A 149 7.52 11.29 6.96
CA GLY A 149 8.28 12.54 7.11
C GLY A 149 7.72 13.71 6.32
N PHE A 150 7.42 13.52 5.02
CA PHE A 150 6.71 14.53 4.23
C PHE A 150 5.34 14.90 4.83
N GLY A 151 4.62 13.89 5.34
CA GLY A 151 3.40 14.09 6.12
C GLY A 151 3.58 15.07 7.27
N PHE A 152 4.57 14.86 8.13
CA PHE A 152 4.85 15.71 9.29
C PHE A 152 5.30 17.13 8.91
N LEU A 153 6.22 17.27 7.95
CA LEU A 153 6.75 18.57 7.54
C LEU A 153 5.67 19.52 6.99
N GLU A 154 4.73 18.99 6.20
CA GLU A 154 3.64 19.80 5.67
C GLU A 154 2.58 20.12 6.72
N THR A 155 2.41 19.26 7.73
CA THR A 155 1.50 19.50 8.84
C THR A 155 1.95 20.69 9.69
N GLY A 156 3.26 20.82 9.94
CA GLY A 156 3.83 21.98 10.62
C GLY A 156 3.67 23.28 9.83
N ARG A 157 3.79 23.21 8.50
CA ARG A 157 3.64 24.38 7.61
C ARG A 157 2.21 24.93 7.56
N GLU A 158 1.18 24.08 7.67
CA GLU A 158 -0.22 24.53 7.74
C GLU A 158 -0.56 25.17 9.10
N ASP A 159 0.01 24.64 10.19
CA ASP A 159 -0.21 25.18 11.54
C ASP A 159 0.49 26.57 11.69
N ASP A 160 1.67 26.77 11.10
CA ASP A 160 2.37 28.08 11.07
C ASP A 160 1.63 29.15 10.24
N HIS A 161 0.99 28.75 9.14
CA HIS A 161 0.29 29.70 8.27
C HIS A 161 -1.00 30.23 8.90
N ASN A 162 -1.72 29.41 9.67
CA ASN A 162 -2.92 29.85 10.40
C ASN A 162 -2.60 30.77 11.59
N LEU A 163 -1.42 30.67 12.18
CA LEU A 163 -0.98 31.57 13.26
C LEU A 163 -0.61 32.97 12.75
N THR A 164 -0.21 33.10 11.47
CA THR A 164 0.18 34.37 10.86
C THR A 164 -1.00 35.14 10.25
N THR A 165 -2.13 34.50 9.96
CA THR A 165 -3.33 35.13 9.38
C THR A 165 -4.50 35.30 10.36
N GLY A 166 -4.33 34.94 11.64
CA GLY A 166 -5.36 35.02 12.68
C GLY A 166 -5.42 36.35 13.44
N HIS A 167 -4.64 37.34 13.02
CA HIS A 167 -4.63 38.70 13.56
C HIS A 167 -4.96 39.69 12.45
N ASP A 168 -6.22 39.73 12.02
CA ASP A 168 -6.83 40.87 11.30
C ASP A 168 -8.33 40.91 11.61
#